data_AF-A0A7S1CIM3-F1
#
_entry.id   AF-A0A7S1CIM3-F1
#
_cell.length_a   1.000
_cell.length_b   1.000
_cell.length_c   1.000
_cell.angle_alpha   90.00
_cell.angle_beta   90.00
_cell.angle_gamma   90.00
#
_symmetry.space_group_name_H-M   'P 1'
#
loop_
_entity.id
_entity.type
_entity.pdbx_description
1 polymer ?
#
loop_
_entity_poly.entity_id
_entity_poly.type
_entity_poly.pdbx_seq_one_letter_code
_entity_poly.pdbx_strand_id
1 'polypeptide(L)'
;RTLLRTPRVLTDAYGWEVVASMPGVRRVVAVSTMDVFACEPGGTLVEAREDEGPKPTPYERSKLAALHTCRDVARRTGLDVVFICPSGVVGPSPVLTGMNRFIAECLNGDIPIMPGAGMSVVYS
;
A
#
# COMPACT_ATOMS: atom_id res chain seq x y z
N ARG A 1 26.97 20.42 22.23
CA ARG A 1 26.08 21.26 21.38
C ARG A 1 25.44 20.32 20.35
N THR A 2 24.41 19.59 20.78
CA THR A 2 23.79 18.50 20.00
C THR A 2 22.67 19.10 19.17
N LEU A 3 22.88 19.24 17.87
CA LEU A 3 21.81 19.58 16.94
C LEU A 3 20.82 18.42 16.96
N LEU A 4 19.69 18.60 17.65
CA LEU A 4 18.51 17.75 17.52
C LEU A 4 18.11 17.78 16.05
N ARG A 5 18.46 16.73 15.30
CA ARG A 5 17.97 16.52 13.94
C ARG A 5 16.47 16.31 14.07
N THR A 6 15.69 17.32 13.73
CA THR A 6 14.24 17.24 13.61
C THR A 6 13.90 16.04 12.71
N PRO A 7 13.00 15.14 13.12
CA PRO A 7 12.54 14.09 12.23
C PRO A 7 11.98 14.73 10.96
N ARG A 8 12.53 14.38 9.80
CA ARG A 8 11.96 14.70 8.50
C ARG A 8 10.82 13.72 8.29
N VAL A 9 9.64 14.20 8.64
CA VAL A 9 8.38 13.62 8.21
C VAL A 9 8.27 13.89 6.71
N LEU A 10 8.27 12.84 5.91
CA LEU A 10 7.90 12.93 4.50
C LEU A 10 6.45 12.53 4.37
N THR A 11 5.58 13.52 4.22
CA THR A 11 4.17 13.32 3.93
C THR A 11 4.00 12.98 2.46
N ASP A 12 3.33 11.87 2.15
CA ASP A 12 2.75 11.70 0.81
C ASP A 12 1.52 12.61 0.61
N ALA A 13 0.90 12.56 -0.57
CA ALA A 13 -0.24 13.40 -0.94
C ALA A 13 -1.48 13.24 -0.04
N TYR A 14 -1.50 12.24 0.86
CA TYR A 14 -2.59 11.98 1.81
C TYR A 14 -2.15 12.10 3.27
N GLY A 15 -0.95 12.63 3.52
CA GLY A 15 -0.44 12.88 4.88
C GLY A 15 0.14 11.66 5.58
N TRP A 16 0.48 10.58 4.87
CA TRP A 16 1.24 9.49 5.48
C TRP A 16 2.66 9.96 5.76
N GLU A 17 2.97 10.12 7.05
CA GLU A 17 4.30 10.42 7.54
C GLU A 17 5.22 9.22 7.35
N VAL A 18 6.05 9.23 6.30
CA VAL A 18 7.23 8.37 6.29
C VAL A 18 8.20 8.98 7.29
N VAL A 19 8.18 8.45 8.51
CA VAL A 19 9.09 8.82 9.60
C VAL A 19 10.47 8.21 9.31
N ALA A 20 11.15 8.76 8.31
CA ALA A 20 12.41 8.22 7.80
C ALA A 20 13.63 8.61 8.65
N SER A 21 13.54 9.62 9.51
CA SER A 21 14.75 10.19 10.12
C SER A 21 14.67 10.44 11.62
N MET A 22 13.97 9.57 12.37
CA MET A 22 14.08 9.59 13.83
C MET A 22 15.41 8.97 14.28
N PRO A 23 16.16 9.62 15.19
CA PRO A 23 17.35 9.03 15.78
C PRO A 23 17.05 7.65 16.38
N GLY A 24 17.83 6.63 15.99
CA GLY A 24 17.70 5.26 16.50
C GLY A 24 16.80 4.33 15.68
N VAL A 25 16.04 4.84 14.69
CA VAL A 25 15.30 3.97 13.75
C VAL A 25 16.29 3.25 12.84
N ARG A 26 16.23 1.91 12.85
CA ARG A 26 17.10 1.06 12.02
C ARG A 26 16.43 0.58 10.73
N ARG A 27 15.10 0.49 10.73
CA ARG A 27 14.28 0.01 9.61
C ARG A 27 12.90 0.66 9.65
N VAL A 28 12.38 0.98 8.47
CA VAL A 28 10.98 1.38 8.27
C VAL A 28 10.26 0.28 7.50
N VAL A 29 9.10 -0.15 8.00
CA VAL A 29 8.21 -1.08 7.29
C VAL A 29 7.01 -0.29 6.78
N ALA A 30 6.92 -0.11 5.47
CA ALA A 30 5.86 0.63 4.81
C ALA A 30 4.76 -0.33 4.32
N VAL A 31 3.56 -0.19 4.87
CA VAL A 31 2.39 -0.97 4.45
C VAL A 31 1.75 -0.30 3.23
N SER A 32 1.88 -0.96 2.09
CA SER A 32 1.39 -0.52 0.78
C SER A 32 0.22 -1.40 0.32
N THR A 33 0.09 -1.63 -0.98
CA THR A 33 -0.89 -2.52 -1.63
C THR A 33 -0.22 -3.25 -2.79
N MET A 34 -0.72 -4.43 -3.14
CA MET A 34 -0.33 -5.13 -4.37
C MET A 34 -0.57 -4.29 -5.63
N ASP A 35 -1.51 -3.33 -5.59
CA ASP A 35 -1.87 -2.50 -6.75
C ASP A 35 -0.74 -1.59 -7.21
N VAL A 36 0.42 -1.55 -6.54
CA VAL A 36 1.62 -0.85 -7.07
C VAL A 36 2.35 -1.66 -8.15
N PHE A 37 1.97 -2.92 -8.36
CA PHE A 37 2.55 -3.82 -9.35
C PHE A 37 1.59 -4.01 -10.54
N ALA A 38 2.16 -4.17 -11.74
CA ALA A 38 1.39 -4.46 -12.94
C ALA A 38 1.18 -5.97 -13.09
N CYS A 39 -0.02 -6.34 -13.53
CA CYS A 39 -0.38 -7.73 -13.81
C CYS A 39 -1.38 -7.76 -14.96
N GLU A 40 -1.20 -8.69 -15.90
CA GLU A 40 -2.22 -8.96 -16.92
C GLU A 40 -3.46 -9.59 -16.27
N PRO A 41 -4.67 -9.43 -16.84
CA PRO A 41 -5.85 -10.14 -16.38
C PRO A 41 -5.63 -11.65 -16.32
N GLY A 42 -5.92 -12.27 -15.17
CA GLY A 42 -5.68 -13.70 -14.94
C GLY A 42 -4.22 -14.09 -14.73
N GLY A 43 -3.30 -13.12 -14.72
CA GLY A 43 -1.88 -13.34 -14.47
C GLY A 43 -1.55 -13.53 -12.98
N THR A 44 -0.26 -13.72 -12.71
CA THR A 44 0.29 -13.75 -11.35
C THR A 44 1.03 -12.46 -11.08
N LEU A 45 0.68 -11.81 -9.97
CA LEU A 45 1.32 -10.59 -9.52
C LEU A 45 2.70 -10.92 -8.92
N VAL A 46 3.73 -10.22 -9.39
CA VAL A 46 5.12 -10.39 -8.95
C VAL A 46 5.76 -9.03 -8.70
N GLU A 47 6.60 -8.93 -7.67
CA GLU A 47 7.17 -7.67 -7.20
C GLU A 47 8.21 -7.08 -8.17
N ALA A 48 8.69 -7.89 -9.12
CA ALA A 48 9.62 -7.48 -10.16
C ALA A 48 8.99 -6.56 -11.22
N ARG A 49 7.64 -6.45 -11.25
CA ARG A 49 6.92 -5.68 -12.26
C ARG A 49 6.12 -4.55 -11.61
N GLU A 50 6.79 -3.46 -11.31
CA GLU A 50 6.11 -2.22 -10.91
C GLU A 50 5.20 -1.70 -12.02
N ASP A 51 4.10 -1.07 -11.63
CA ASP A 51 3.21 -0.44 -12.57
C ASP A 51 3.66 1.00 -12.86
N GLU A 52 4.04 1.26 -14.09
CA GLU A 52 4.45 2.57 -14.59
C GLU A 52 3.27 3.37 -15.20
N GLY A 53 2.10 2.74 -15.32
CA GLY A 53 0.91 3.33 -15.92
C GLY A 53 0.18 4.29 -14.99
N PRO A 54 -0.64 5.20 -15.56
CA PRO A 54 -1.48 6.07 -14.75
C PRO A 54 -2.51 5.25 -13.98
N LYS A 55 -2.45 5.29 -12.65
CA LYS A 55 -3.40 4.58 -11.80
C LYS A 55 -4.80 5.22 -11.82
N PRO A 56 -5.88 4.42 -11.97
CA PRO A 56 -7.22 4.95 -12.15
C PRO A 56 -7.74 5.61 -10.87
N THR A 57 -7.45 5.06 -9.69
CA THR A 57 -7.98 5.59 -8.44
C THR A 57 -7.01 6.54 -7.73
N PRO A 58 -7.53 7.52 -6.97
CA PRO A 58 -6.69 8.37 -6.11
C PRO A 58 -5.90 7.58 -5.05
N TYR A 59 -6.46 6.47 -4.55
CA TYR A 59 -5.81 5.56 -3.59
C TYR A 59 -4.57 4.90 -4.19
N GLU A 60 -4.69 4.29 -5.37
CA GLU A 60 -3.57 3.61 -6.04
C GLU A 60 -2.47 4.62 -6.41
N ARG A 61 -2.84 5.81 -6.89
CA ARG A 61 -1.87 6.89 -7.16
C ARG A 61 -1.10 7.28 -5.90
N SER A 62 -1.77 7.35 -4.74
CA SER A 62 -1.10 7.60 -3.46
C SER A 62 -0.06 6.53 -3.14
N LYS A 63 -0.45 5.26 -3.24
CA LYS A 63 0.40 4.14 -2.85
C LYS A 63 1.60 3.97 -3.78
N LEU A 64 1.43 4.21 -5.08
CA LEU A 64 2.53 4.25 -6.03
C LEU A 64 3.48 5.43 -5.76
N ALA A 65 2.95 6.61 -5.47
CA ALA A 65 3.77 7.77 -5.10
C ALA A 65 4.56 7.54 -3.79
N ALA A 66 3.94 6.91 -2.79
CA ALA A 66 4.60 6.53 -1.55
C ALA A 66 5.74 5.50 -1.79
N LEU A 67 5.54 4.52 -2.68
CA LEU A 67 6.57 3.58 -3.10
C LEU A 67 7.80 4.31 -3.66
N HIS A 68 7.59 5.22 -4.61
CA HIS A 68 8.67 6.00 -5.22
C HIS A 68 9.39 6.89 -4.18
N THR A 69 8.62 7.58 -3.33
CA THR A 69 9.16 8.47 -2.30
C THR A 69 10.06 7.72 -1.32
N CYS A 70 9.58 6.61 -0.78
CA CYS A 70 10.32 5.78 0.17
C CYS A 70 11.59 5.18 -0.46
N ARG A 71 11.57 4.80 -1.74
CA ARG A 71 12.75 4.32 -2.46
C ARG A 71 13.80 5.40 -2.64
N ASP A 72 13.38 6.60 -3.02
CA ASP A 72 14.28 7.74 -3.16
C ASP A 72 14.94 8.09 -1.82
N VAL A 73 14.17 8.01 -0.73
CA VAL A 73 14.69 8.22 0.62
C VAL A 73 15.70 7.14 1.00
N ALA A 74 15.37 5.87 0.80
CA ALA A 74 16.28 4.76 1.07
C ALA A 74 17.60 4.92 0.32
N ARG A 75 17.54 5.26 -0.98
CA ARG A 75 18.72 5.53 -1.82
C ARG A 75 19.55 6.71 -1.32
N ARG A 76 18.91 7.81 -0.90
CA ARG A 76 19.60 9.03 -0.46
C ARG A 76 20.18 8.96 0.95
N THR A 77 19.56 8.18 1.82
CA THR A 77 19.88 8.16 3.26
C THR A 77 20.55 6.89 3.74
N GLY A 78 20.48 5.81 2.96
CA GLY A 78 20.89 4.48 3.40
C GLY A 78 19.93 3.85 4.43
N LEU A 79 18.75 4.44 4.64
CA LEU A 79 17.73 3.88 5.51
C LEU A 79 17.23 2.54 4.95
N ASP A 80 17.16 1.53 5.80
CA ASP A 80 16.54 0.24 5.47
C ASP A 80 15.00 0.40 5.42
N VAL A 81 14.43 0.29 4.22
CA VAL A 81 12.99 0.41 4.01
C VAL A 81 12.46 -0.88 3.40
N VAL A 82 11.52 -1.51 4.08
CA VAL A 82 10.82 -2.73 3.64
C VAL A 82 9.39 -2.36 3.28
N PHE A 83 8.95 -2.76 2.09
CA PHE A 83 7.55 -2.63 1.70
C PHE A 83 6.83 -3.95 1.90
N ILE A 84 5.64 -3.88 2.49
CA ILE A 84 4.69 -4.99 2.51
C ILE A 84 3.50 -4.58 1.65
N CYS A 85 3.24 -5.37 0.60
CA CYS A 85 2.20 -5.10 -0.38
C CYS A 85 1.11 -6.19 -0.30
N PRO A 86 0.20 -6.12 0.68
CA PRO A 86 -0.87 -7.10 0.78
C PRO A 86 -1.83 -7.01 -0.42
N SER A 87 -2.50 -8.12 -0.69
CA SER A 87 -3.63 -8.18 -1.61
C SER A 87 -4.94 -7.74 -0.94
N GLY A 88 -6.10 -8.07 -1.50
CA GLY A 88 -7.39 -7.78 -0.87
C GLY A 88 -7.54 -8.49 0.48
N VAL A 89 -7.27 -7.77 1.56
CA VAL A 89 -7.33 -8.33 2.92
C VAL A 89 -8.79 -8.60 3.31
N VAL A 90 -9.06 -9.83 3.77
CA VAL A 90 -10.36 -10.28 4.26
C VAL A 90 -10.21 -10.91 5.64
N GLY A 91 -11.20 -10.73 6.51
CA GLY A 91 -11.17 -11.27 7.86
C GLY A 91 -11.88 -10.39 8.89
N PRO A 92 -11.84 -10.77 10.19
CA PRO A 92 -12.47 -10.01 11.26
C PRO A 92 -11.97 -8.57 11.30
N SER A 93 -12.89 -7.61 11.21
CA SER A 93 -12.55 -6.18 11.22
C SER A 93 -13.62 -5.40 11.98
N PRO A 94 -13.24 -4.36 12.76
CA PRO A 94 -14.20 -3.44 13.35
C PRO A 94 -14.89 -2.54 12.31
N VAL A 95 -14.42 -2.55 11.06
CA VAL A 95 -14.93 -1.75 9.94
C VAL A 95 -15.23 -2.65 8.74
N LEU A 96 -16.46 -2.55 8.21
CA LEU A 96 -16.89 -3.26 7.01
C LEU A 96 -16.70 -2.40 5.76
N THR A 97 -15.55 -2.57 5.10
CA THR A 97 -15.22 -1.90 3.83
C THR A 97 -14.65 -2.89 2.82
N GLY A 98 -14.58 -2.47 1.55
CA GLY A 98 -13.96 -3.25 0.48
C GLY A 98 -14.52 -4.67 0.38
N MET A 99 -13.62 -5.66 0.40
CA MET A 99 -13.98 -7.07 0.25
C MET A 99 -14.83 -7.62 1.40
N ASN A 100 -14.61 -7.17 2.64
CA ASN A 100 -15.46 -7.60 3.76
C ASN A 100 -16.90 -7.13 3.60
N ARG A 101 -17.11 -5.92 3.10
CA ARG A 101 -18.44 -5.41 2.78
C ARG A 101 -19.09 -6.21 1.64
N PHE A 102 -18.35 -6.43 0.56
CA PHE A 102 -18.83 -7.22 -0.57
C PHE A 102 -19.27 -8.62 -0.14
N ILE A 103 -18.45 -9.32 0.64
CA ILE A 103 -18.78 -10.65 1.18
C ILE A 103 -20.03 -10.58 2.07
N ALA A 104 -20.13 -9.59 2.95
CA ALA A 104 -21.29 -9.43 3.83
C ALA A 104 -22.59 -9.17 3.04
N GLU A 105 -22.55 -8.34 2.01
CA GLU A 105 -23.69 -8.10 1.10
C GLU A 105 -24.12 -9.39 0.40
N CYS A 106 -23.18 -10.17 -0.15
CA CYS A 106 -23.49 -11.47 -0.74
C CYS A 106 -24.12 -12.46 0.27
N LEU A 107 -23.61 -12.50 1.51
CA LEU A 107 -24.16 -13.38 2.56
C LEU A 107 -25.58 -12.97 2.97
N ASN A 108 -25.93 -11.70 2.84
CA ASN A 108 -27.28 -11.19 3.11
C ASN A 108 -28.25 -11.39 1.94
N GLY A 109 -27.80 -11.99 0.83
CA GLY A 109 -28.60 -12.22 -0.36
C GLY A 109 -28.66 -11.01 -1.30
N ASP A 110 -27.85 -9.99 -1.06
CA ASP A 110 -27.69 -8.88 -2.00
C ASP A 110 -26.88 -9.35 -3.22
N ILE A 111 -27.14 -8.74 -4.37
CA ILE A 111 -26.39 -8.97 -5.61
C ILE A 111 -25.55 -7.71 -5.89
N PRO A 112 -24.41 -7.52 -5.20
CA PRO A 112 -23.52 -6.41 -5.48
C PRO A 112 -22.98 -6.50 -6.92
N ILE A 113 -22.74 -5.34 -7.54
CA ILE A 113 -22.12 -5.28 -8.86
C ILE A 113 -20.74 -5.95 -8.80
N MET A 114 -20.55 -6.98 -9.62
CA MET A 114 -19.25 -7.61 -9.83
C MET A 114 -18.46 -6.81 -10.86
N PRO A 115 -17.31 -6.20 -10.49
CA PRO A 115 -16.38 -5.71 -11.50
C PRO A 115 -15.92 -6.91 -12.34
N GLY A 116 -15.79 -6.75 -13.66
CA GLY A 116 -15.46 -7.82 -14.61
C GLY A 116 -14.02 -8.37 -14.51
N ALA A 117 -13.42 -8.37 -13.32
CA ALA A 117 -12.04 -8.78 -13.06
C ALA A 117 -11.94 -9.68 -11.82
N GLY A 118 -10.85 -10.44 -11.73
CA GLY A 118 -10.47 -11.18 -10.53
C GLY A 118 -9.57 -10.36 -9.61
N MET A 119 -9.59 -10.68 -8.31
CA MET A 119 -8.71 -10.07 -7.31
C MET A 119 -8.11 -11.16 -6.42
N SER A 120 -6.81 -11.04 -6.13
CA SER A 120 -6.16 -11.86 -5.10
C SER A 120 -6.60 -11.41 -3.71
N VAL A 121 -6.91 -12.35 -2.82
CA VAL A 121 -7.30 -12.07 -1.43
C VAL A 121 -6.37 -12.77 -0.46
N VAL A 122 -6.21 -12.19 0.73
CA VAL A 122 -5.42 -12.77 1.82
C VAL A 122 -6.19 -12.65 3.13
N TYR A 123 -6.10 -13.68 3.97
CA TYR A 123 -6.73 -13.67 5.28
C TYR A 123 -5.89 -12.89 6.29
N SER A 124 -6.54 -12.04 7.10
CA SER A 124 -5.94 -11.37 8.25
C SER A 124 -6.08 -12.17 9.54
#